data_AF-A0AAJ2TV92-F1
#
_entry.id   AF-A0AAJ2TV92-F1
#
_cell.length_a   1.000
_cell.length_b   1.000
_cell.length_c   1.000
_cell.angle_alpha   90.00
_cell.angle_beta   90.00
_cell.angle_gamma   90.00
#
_symmetry.space_group_name_H-M   'P 1'
#
loop_
_entity.id
_entity.type
_entity.pdbx_description
1 polymer ?
#
loop_
_entity_poly.entity_id
_entity_poly.type
_entity_poly.pdbx_seq_one_letter_code
_entity_poly.pdbx_strand_id
1 'polypeptide(L)'
;MPVDPYAALQPASPIRFLYGINPLAKLLAPLPAMALLVFVRDITTPLAFVALAYIVLLIGVRLTRRLIALLLLIPVAALVMGLGFAIWTDASGVDQSVILWQIGGWTMYGGAMLVGLATGARIAAIVSLALIVGLSTSGPDLVRASVQQLRVPYRIGYTALAAFRFVPRFGYELEVIRQAHRVRGSHGGRGPIAAVRRWVGYIVPLLAGAIRHAERVALAMDARAFGAHPDRTERHLVPFRSRDVVFILAFLIVSAGVFAATFPWILA
;
A
#
# COMPACT_ATOMS: atom_id res chain seq x y z
N MET A 1 -23.80 -0.52 -27.33
CA MET A 1 -23.49 0.92 -27.46
C MET A 1 -21.98 1.09 -27.55
N PRO A 2 -21.45 1.85 -28.51
CA PRO A 2 -20.04 2.16 -28.57
C PRO A 2 -19.69 3.00 -27.34
N VAL A 3 -18.76 2.51 -26.51
CA VAL A 3 -18.28 3.26 -25.35
C VAL A 3 -17.37 4.35 -25.88
N ASP A 4 -17.85 5.60 -25.87
CA ASP A 4 -17.06 6.77 -26.22
C ASP A 4 -15.90 6.92 -25.21
N PRO A 5 -14.63 6.77 -25.63
CA PRO A 5 -13.49 6.92 -24.75
C PRO A 5 -13.28 8.36 -24.25
N TYR A 6 -13.96 9.34 -24.85
CA TYR A 6 -13.97 10.75 -24.44
C TYR A 6 -15.20 11.13 -23.61
N ALA A 7 -16.13 10.20 -23.37
CA ALA A 7 -17.26 10.44 -22.49
C ALA A 7 -16.75 10.91 -21.13
N ALA A 8 -17.30 12.02 -20.64
CA ALA A 8 -16.93 12.58 -19.36
C ALA A 8 -17.04 11.48 -18.28
N LEU A 9 -15.89 11.09 -17.73
CA LEU A 9 -15.81 10.16 -16.59
C LEU A 9 -16.89 10.58 -15.59
N GLN A 10 -17.83 9.67 -15.31
CA GLN A 10 -18.92 9.91 -14.36
C GLN A 10 -18.32 10.62 -13.14
N PRO A 11 -18.82 11.80 -12.77
CA PRO A 11 -18.20 12.59 -11.71
C PRO A 11 -18.16 11.72 -10.46
N ALA A 12 -16.95 11.48 -9.96
CA ALA A 12 -16.79 10.95 -8.62
C ALA A 12 -17.63 11.84 -7.71
N SER A 13 -18.51 11.22 -6.90
CA SER A 13 -19.35 11.94 -5.94
C SER A 13 -18.50 13.03 -5.26
N PRO A 14 -19.01 14.29 -5.14
CA PRO A 14 -18.22 15.40 -4.61
C PRO A 14 -17.63 15.13 -3.22
N ILE A 15 -18.26 14.21 -2.47
CA ILE A 15 -17.78 13.75 -1.17
C ILE A 15 -16.60 12.78 -1.35
N ARG A 16 -16.66 11.84 -2.30
CA ARG A 16 -15.67 10.77 -2.49
C ARG A 16 -14.63 11.12 -3.55
N PHE A 17 -14.03 12.30 -3.40
CA PHE A 17 -13.16 12.91 -4.41
C PHE A 17 -11.92 12.05 -4.73
N LEU A 18 -11.39 11.28 -3.77
CA LEU A 18 -10.17 10.51 -3.99
C LEU A 18 -10.34 9.51 -5.13
N TYR A 19 -11.49 8.87 -5.31
CA TYR A 19 -11.65 7.93 -6.44
C TYR A 19 -11.51 8.59 -7.82
N GLY A 20 -11.71 9.91 -7.90
CA GLY A 20 -11.54 10.68 -9.14
C GLY A 20 -10.13 11.22 -9.37
N ILE A 21 -9.26 11.24 -8.36
CA ILE A 21 -7.89 11.74 -8.49
C ILE A 21 -7.00 10.71 -9.18
N ASN A 22 -6.07 11.17 -10.03
CA ASN A 22 -5.12 10.32 -10.72
C ASN A 22 -4.29 9.47 -9.71
N PRO A 23 -4.11 8.16 -9.95
CA PRO A 23 -3.29 7.26 -9.14
C PRO A 23 -1.91 7.81 -8.76
N LEU A 24 -1.21 8.41 -9.72
CA LEU A 24 0.14 8.95 -9.50
C LEU A 24 0.11 10.20 -8.64
N ALA A 25 -0.93 11.04 -8.73
CA ALA A 25 -1.04 12.21 -7.87
C ALA A 25 -1.25 11.82 -6.40
N LYS A 26 -2.04 10.78 -6.14
CA LYS A 26 -2.23 10.21 -4.79
C LYS A 26 -0.96 9.59 -4.22
N LEU A 27 -0.08 9.10 -5.10
CA LEU A 27 1.21 8.55 -4.71
C LEU A 27 2.21 9.69 -4.45
N LEU A 28 2.34 10.63 -5.39
CA LEU A 28 3.31 11.72 -5.34
C LEU A 28 3.04 12.72 -4.21
N ALA A 29 1.78 13.01 -3.89
CA ALA A 29 1.43 13.99 -2.86
C ALA A 29 2.00 13.64 -1.45
N PRO A 30 1.77 12.45 -0.88
CA PRO A 30 2.30 12.09 0.43
C PRO A 30 3.78 11.68 0.43
N LEU A 31 4.38 11.36 -0.72
CA LEU A 31 5.74 10.80 -0.79
C LEU A 31 6.80 11.68 -0.12
N PRO A 32 6.86 13.01 -0.36
CA PRO A 32 7.84 13.88 0.31
C PRO A 32 7.66 13.89 1.84
N ALA A 33 6.43 13.92 2.33
CA ALA A 33 6.15 13.86 3.76
C ALA A 33 6.58 12.52 4.37
N MET A 34 6.31 11.40 3.69
CA MET A 34 6.77 10.07 4.11
C MET A 34 8.31 9.99 4.19
N ALA A 35 9.02 10.58 3.23
CA ALA A 35 10.48 10.62 3.21
C ALA A 35 11.05 11.48 4.35
N LEU A 36 10.50 12.67 4.58
CA LEU A 36 10.95 13.56 5.65
C LEU A 36 10.66 12.99 7.05
N LEU A 37 9.52 12.31 7.25
CA LEU A 37 9.15 11.68 8.51
C LEU A 37 10.20 10.68 9.02
N VAL A 38 11.02 10.10 8.14
CA VAL A 38 12.12 9.18 8.53
C VAL A 38 13.15 9.89 9.43
N PHE A 39 13.38 11.18 9.21
CA PHE A 39 14.38 11.96 9.95
C PHE A 39 13.83 12.64 11.21
N VAL A 40 12.51 12.69 11.35
CA VAL A 40 11.80 13.33 12.47
C VAL A 40 11.90 12.47 13.72
N ARG A 41 12.38 13.04 14.83
CA ARG A 41 12.53 12.32 16.11
C ARG A 41 11.45 12.63 17.14
N ASP A 42 10.70 13.72 16.98
CA ASP A 42 9.63 14.10 17.89
C ASP A 42 8.34 13.26 17.71
N ILE A 43 7.47 13.29 18.72
CA ILE A 43 6.20 12.55 18.71
C ILE A 43 5.04 13.33 18.08
N THR A 44 5.11 14.66 18.09
CA THR A 44 4.00 15.54 17.68
C THR A 44 3.82 15.56 16.16
N THR A 45 4.90 15.63 15.40
CA THR A 45 4.90 15.67 13.94
C THR A 45 4.30 14.39 13.35
N PRO A 46 4.71 13.16 13.74
CA PRO A 46 4.05 11.96 13.25
C PRO A 46 2.56 11.88 13.59
N LEU A 47 2.16 12.27 14.80
CA LEU A 47 0.75 12.28 15.20
C LEU A 47 -0.08 13.25 14.35
N ALA A 48 0.46 14.43 14.04
CA ALA A 48 -0.18 15.38 13.13
C ALA A 48 -0.39 14.77 11.73
N PHE A 49 0.58 14.02 11.21
CA PHE A 49 0.43 13.32 9.92
C PHE A 49 -0.54 12.14 9.96
N VAL A 50 -0.65 11.41 11.08
CA VAL A 50 -1.71 10.41 11.29
C VAL A 50 -3.08 11.09 11.22
N ALA A 51 -3.26 12.20 11.94
CA ALA A 51 -4.51 12.96 11.93
C ALA A 51 -4.85 13.49 10.52
N LEU A 52 -3.88 14.09 9.83
CA LEU A 52 -4.03 14.57 8.45
C LEU A 52 -4.46 13.44 7.51
N ALA A 53 -3.78 12.29 7.56
CA ALA A 53 -4.11 11.13 6.74
C ALA A 53 -5.54 10.62 7.03
N TYR A 54 -5.95 10.61 8.30
CA TYR A 54 -7.28 10.19 8.72
C TYR A 54 -8.36 11.13 8.20
N ILE A 55 -8.14 12.44 8.29
CA ILE A 55 -9.04 13.45 7.74
C ILE A 55 -9.20 13.24 6.22
N VAL A 56 -8.10 13.10 5.49
CA VAL A 56 -8.12 12.85 4.04
C VAL A 56 -8.85 11.55 3.69
N LEU A 57 -8.62 10.47 4.44
CA LEU A 57 -9.26 9.17 4.22
C LEU A 57 -10.76 9.18 4.52
N LEU A 58 -11.17 9.80 5.64
CA LEU A 58 -12.57 9.87 6.06
C LEU A 58 -13.42 10.73 5.13
N ILE A 59 -12.84 11.81 4.59
CA ILE A 59 -13.52 12.65 3.61
C ILE A 59 -13.52 11.95 2.25
N GLY A 60 -12.35 11.48 1.77
CA GLY A 60 -12.17 11.11 0.38
C GLY A 60 -12.55 9.67 0.00
N VAL A 61 -12.57 8.73 0.94
CA VAL A 61 -12.86 7.30 0.70
C VAL A 61 -14.24 6.93 1.26
N ARG A 62 -14.89 5.93 0.66
CA ARG A 62 -16.16 5.41 1.22
C ARG A 62 -15.91 4.78 2.60
N LEU A 63 -16.72 5.18 3.59
CA LEU A 63 -16.67 4.59 4.92
C LEU A 63 -17.12 3.12 4.85
N THR A 64 -16.17 2.21 5.05
CA THR A 64 -16.41 0.76 5.10
C THR A 64 -15.97 0.21 6.45
N ARG A 65 -16.50 -0.95 6.85
CA ARG A 65 -16.03 -1.68 8.04
C ARG A 65 -14.52 -1.90 8.02
N ARG A 66 -13.95 -2.14 6.83
CA ARG A 66 -12.51 -2.29 6.63
C ARG A 66 -11.74 -1.00 6.94
N LEU A 67 -12.23 0.16 6.49
CA LEU A 67 -11.61 1.44 6.80
C LEU A 67 -11.64 1.70 8.31
N ILE A 68 -12.80 1.55 8.95
CA ILE A 68 -12.95 1.74 10.40
C ILE A 68 -12.00 0.82 11.17
N ALA A 69 -11.94 -0.47 10.79
CA ALA A 69 -11.03 -1.42 11.43
C ALA A 69 -9.56 -1.01 11.29
N LEU A 70 -9.14 -0.51 10.12
CA LEU A 70 -7.77 -0.02 9.92
C LEU A 70 -7.50 1.23 10.76
N LEU A 71 -8.42 2.19 10.80
CA LEU A 71 -8.27 3.42 11.58
C LEU A 71 -8.17 3.18 13.09
N LEU A 72 -8.80 2.11 13.59
CA LEU A 72 -8.71 1.68 14.99
C LEU A 72 -7.47 0.80 15.25
N LEU A 73 -7.08 -0.03 14.29
CA LEU A 73 -5.95 -0.94 14.45
C LEU A 73 -4.60 -0.22 14.41
N ILE A 74 -4.46 0.81 13.56
CA ILE A 74 -3.21 1.57 13.42
C ILE A 74 -2.73 2.19 14.75
N PRO A 75 -3.55 2.93 15.55
CA PRO A 75 -3.08 3.49 16.81
C PRO A 75 -2.76 2.39 17.83
N VAL A 76 -3.51 1.28 17.85
CA VAL A 76 -3.19 0.13 18.70
C VAL A 76 -1.85 -0.49 18.29
N ALA A 77 -1.62 -0.69 17.00
CA ALA A 77 -0.36 -1.21 16.47
C ALA A 77 0.80 -0.22 16.73
N ALA A 78 0.57 1.08 16.58
CA ALA A 78 1.54 2.13 16.90
C ALA A 78 1.96 2.08 18.36
N LEU A 79 0.99 1.90 19.27
CA LEU A 79 1.24 1.78 20.70
C LEU A 79 2.03 0.50 21.01
N VAL A 80 1.60 -0.65 20.48
CA VAL A 80 2.28 -1.94 20.69
C VAL A 80 3.71 -1.89 20.15
N MET A 81 3.91 -1.37 18.94
CA MET A 81 5.25 -1.20 18.37
C MET A 81 6.07 -0.19 19.16
N GLY A 82 5.48 0.91 19.59
CA GLY A 82 6.17 1.95 20.35
C GLY A 82 6.65 1.45 21.71
N LEU A 83 5.82 0.70 22.43
CA LEU A 83 6.21 0.01 23.66
C LEU A 83 7.30 -1.04 23.40
N GLY A 84 7.19 -1.77 22.28
CA GLY A 84 8.23 -2.70 21.85
C GLY A 84 9.57 -1.99 21.64
N PHE A 85 9.60 -0.92 20.84
CA PHE A 85 10.82 -0.15 20.60
C PHE A 85 11.38 0.49 21.87
N ALA A 86 10.54 0.95 22.78
CA ALA A 86 10.98 1.51 24.06
C ALA A 86 11.82 0.51 24.86
N ILE A 87 11.44 -0.77 24.87
CA ILE A 87 12.16 -1.83 25.59
C ILE A 87 13.55 -2.09 24.99
N TRP A 88 13.69 -1.94 23.67
CA TRP A 88 14.93 -2.19 22.93
C TRP A 88 15.79 -0.93 22.71
N THR A 89 15.33 0.23 23.16
CA THR A 89 16.08 1.48 23.00
C THR A 89 17.28 1.50 23.95
N ASP A 90 18.45 1.82 23.42
CA ASP A 90 19.67 1.92 24.22
C ASP A 90 19.54 3.05 25.26
N ALA A 91 19.64 2.66 26.54
CA ALA A 91 19.54 3.57 27.67
C ALA A 91 20.62 4.66 27.68
N SER A 92 21.77 4.44 27.05
CA SER A 92 22.88 5.40 27.00
C SER A 92 22.64 6.60 26.07
N GLY A 93 21.72 6.45 25.11
CA GLY A 93 21.42 7.47 24.10
C GLY A 93 20.15 8.28 24.37
N VAL A 94 19.57 8.16 25.56
CA VAL A 94 18.29 8.78 25.92
C VAL A 94 18.38 9.52 27.24
N ASP A 95 17.46 10.47 27.46
CA ASP A 95 17.36 11.15 28.74
C ASP A 95 17.04 10.16 29.87
N GLN A 96 17.93 10.14 30.87
CA GLN A 96 17.88 9.27 32.04
C GLN A 96 17.26 9.95 33.27
N SER A 97 16.77 11.19 33.14
CA SER A 97 16.24 11.99 34.24
C SER A 97 15.05 11.35 34.95
N VAL A 98 14.16 10.68 34.20
CA VAL A 98 12.95 10.04 34.72
C VAL A 98 13.09 8.53 34.60
N ILE A 99 13.03 7.83 35.73
CA ILE A 99 12.96 6.37 35.79
C ILE A 99 11.48 5.97 35.88
N LEU A 100 10.99 5.23 34.88
CA LEU A 100 9.61 4.73 34.88
C LEU A 100 9.48 3.42 35.65
N TRP A 101 10.41 2.50 35.42
CA TRP A 101 10.41 1.21 36.07
C TRP A 101 11.83 0.64 36.17
N GLN A 102 12.10 -0.10 37.23
CA GLN A 102 13.37 -0.77 37.45
C GLN A 102 13.09 -2.22 37.88
N ILE A 103 13.62 -3.18 37.14
CA ILE A 103 13.56 -4.61 37.44
C ILE A 103 14.99 -5.14 37.52
N GLY A 104 15.49 -5.36 38.73
CA GLY A 104 16.87 -5.80 38.94
C GLY A 104 17.87 -4.80 38.33
N GLY A 105 18.73 -5.29 37.42
CA GLY A 105 19.73 -4.48 36.72
C GLY A 105 19.21 -3.72 35.48
N TRP A 106 17.95 -3.91 35.09
CA TRP A 106 17.36 -3.24 33.93
C TRP A 106 16.48 -2.07 34.37
N THR A 107 16.75 -0.89 33.82
CA THR A 107 16.04 0.37 34.09
C THR A 107 15.39 0.88 32.80
N MET A 108 14.09 1.17 32.87
CA MET A 108 13.34 1.81 31.80
C MET A 108 13.26 3.31 32.08
N TYR A 109 13.85 4.10 31.19
CA TYR A 109 13.83 5.55 31.27
C TYR A 109 12.64 6.15 30.51
N GLY A 110 12.15 7.29 30.98
CA GLY A 110 11.13 8.09 30.31
C GLY A 110 11.54 8.48 28.89
N GLY A 111 12.82 8.81 28.68
CA GLY A 111 13.38 9.09 27.36
C GLY A 111 13.28 7.90 26.40
N ALA A 112 13.58 6.68 26.85
CA ALA A 112 13.42 5.46 26.05
C ALA A 112 11.96 5.23 25.65
N MET A 113 11.02 5.49 26.55
CA MET A 113 9.59 5.41 26.28
C MET A 113 9.16 6.42 25.20
N LEU A 114 9.58 7.69 25.31
CA LEU A 114 9.26 8.72 24.32
C LEU A 114 9.83 8.40 22.95
N VAL A 115 11.08 7.93 22.86
CA VAL A 115 11.72 7.50 21.60
C VAL A 115 10.94 6.34 20.98
N GLY A 116 10.56 5.35 21.78
CA GLY A 116 9.77 4.21 21.34
C GLY A 116 8.41 4.64 20.80
N LEU A 117 7.64 5.41 21.57
CA LEU A 117 6.33 5.92 21.17
C LEU A 117 6.40 6.83 19.94
N ALA A 118 7.38 7.73 19.86
CA ALA A 118 7.62 8.56 18.68
C ALA A 118 7.91 7.70 17.44
N THR A 119 8.67 6.62 17.59
CA THR A 119 8.95 5.67 16.49
C THR A 119 7.70 4.89 16.08
N GLY A 120 6.90 4.43 17.04
CA GLY A 120 5.60 3.80 16.78
C GLY A 120 4.66 4.75 16.02
N ALA A 121 4.56 6.01 16.44
CA ALA A 121 3.79 7.06 15.78
C ALA A 121 4.33 7.37 14.37
N ARG A 122 5.64 7.39 14.16
CA ARG A 122 6.29 7.56 12.85
C ARG A 122 5.88 6.47 11.86
N ILE A 123 5.94 5.21 12.29
CA ILE A 123 5.50 4.08 11.46
C ILE A 123 4.01 4.20 11.14
N ALA A 124 3.19 4.54 12.15
CA ALA A 124 1.76 4.75 11.96
C ALA A 124 1.45 5.87 10.96
N ALA A 125 2.19 6.98 11.00
CA ALA A 125 2.06 8.09 10.06
C ALA A 125 2.35 7.65 8.62
N ILE A 126 3.49 6.98 8.40
CA ILE A 126 3.91 6.48 7.08
C ILE A 126 2.88 5.49 6.53
N VAL A 127 2.41 4.55 7.37
CA VAL A 127 1.37 3.59 6.97
C VAL A 127 0.06 4.29 6.64
N SER A 128 -0.38 5.25 7.45
CA SER A 128 -1.63 5.99 7.24
C SER A 128 -1.59 6.81 5.94
N LEU A 129 -0.45 7.44 5.64
CA LEU A 129 -0.22 8.14 4.38
C LEU A 129 -0.26 7.19 3.18
N ALA A 130 0.36 6.01 3.29
CA ALA A 130 0.32 4.99 2.24
C ALA A 130 -1.10 4.43 2.01
N LEU A 131 -1.95 4.40 3.03
CA LEU A 131 -3.35 3.98 2.88
C LEU A 131 -4.18 4.92 2.01
N ILE A 132 -3.79 6.19 1.86
CA ILE A 132 -4.46 7.14 0.95
C ILE A 132 -4.49 6.56 -0.46
N VAL A 133 -3.34 6.14 -1.00
CA VAL A 133 -3.29 5.49 -2.32
C VAL A 133 -3.86 4.07 -2.25
N GLY A 134 -3.53 3.29 -1.22
CA GLY A 134 -3.91 1.86 -1.11
C GLY A 134 -5.41 1.59 -1.03
N LEU A 135 -6.20 2.50 -0.46
CA LEU A 135 -7.66 2.34 -0.32
C LEU A 135 -8.47 3.06 -1.40
N SER A 136 -7.86 3.99 -2.13
CA SER A 136 -8.54 4.81 -3.13
C SER A 136 -8.17 4.49 -4.59
N THR A 137 -7.22 3.58 -4.82
CA THR A 137 -6.64 3.31 -6.14
C THR A 137 -6.60 1.82 -6.44
N SER A 138 -6.99 1.43 -7.66
CA SER A 138 -6.85 0.05 -8.12
C SER A 138 -5.46 -0.19 -8.72
N GLY A 139 -4.93 -1.41 -8.56
CA GLY A 139 -3.65 -1.81 -9.16
C GLY A 139 -3.60 -1.60 -10.69
N PRO A 140 -4.63 -2.01 -11.45
CA PRO A 140 -4.68 -1.75 -12.89
C PRO A 140 -4.65 -0.27 -13.26
N ASP A 141 -5.32 0.61 -12.50
CA ASP A 141 -5.31 2.05 -12.79
C ASP A 141 -3.95 2.67 -12.51
N LEU A 142 -3.26 2.23 -11.46
CA LEU A 142 -1.88 2.65 -11.19
C LEU A 142 -0.95 2.27 -12.34
N VAL A 143 -1.05 1.04 -12.86
CA VAL A 143 -0.24 0.61 -14.02
C VAL A 143 -0.55 1.44 -15.26
N ARG A 144 -1.84 1.69 -15.55
CA ARG A 144 -2.25 2.54 -16.68
C ARG A 144 -1.69 3.96 -16.55
N ALA A 145 -1.76 4.53 -15.36
CA ALA A 145 -1.21 5.85 -15.10
C ALA A 145 0.33 5.87 -15.30
N SER A 146 1.05 4.85 -14.83
CA SER A 146 2.49 4.72 -15.07
C SER A 146 2.85 4.62 -16.55
N VAL A 147 2.10 3.86 -17.35
CA VAL A 147 2.32 3.79 -18.81
C VAL A 147 2.04 5.14 -19.47
N GLN A 148 0.93 5.80 -19.11
CA GLN A 148 0.47 7.01 -19.79
C GLN A 148 1.25 8.27 -19.41
N GLN A 149 1.56 8.45 -18.12
CA GLN A 149 2.23 9.66 -17.62
C GLN A 149 3.73 9.48 -17.42
N LEU A 150 4.17 8.34 -16.87
CA LEU A 150 5.61 8.07 -16.67
C LEU A 150 6.28 7.46 -17.90
N ARG A 151 5.53 7.23 -19.00
CA ARG A 151 6.01 6.67 -20.27
C ARG A 151 6.71 5.32 -20.09
N VAL A 152 6.26 4.52 -19.11
CA VAL A 152 6.73 3.14 -18.95
C VAL A 152 6.39 2.37 -20.23
N PRO A 153 7.34 1.59 -20.80
CA PRO A 153 7.09 0.82 -22.02
C PRO A 153 5.82 -0.03 -21.89
N TYR A 154 4.90 0.12 -22.86
CA TYR A 154 3.59 -0.53 -22.78
C TYR A 154 3.69 -2.05 -22.65
N ARG A 155 4.76 -2.67 -23.17
CA ARG A 155 5.04 -4.11 -23.01
C ARG A 155 5.17 -4.49 -21.54
N ILE A 156 5.88 -3.69 -20.74
CA ILE A 156 6.05 -3.92 -19.30
C ILE A 156 4.73 -3.66 -18.57
N GLY A 157 4.06 -2.55 -18.89
CA GLY A 157 2.76 -2.21 -18.29
C GLY A 157 1.69 -3.27 -18.55
N TYR A 158 1.60 -3.80 -19.76
CA TYR A 158 0.65 -4.85 -20.11
C TYR A 158 0.95 -6.18 -19.42
N THR A 159 2.22 -6.52 -19.17
CA THR A 159 2.58 -7.69 -18.35
C THR A 159 2.04 -7.55 -16.93
N ALA A 160 2.16 -6.36 -16.32
CA ALA A 160 1.59 -6.10 -15.00
C ALA A 160 0.05 -6.14 -15.01
N LEU A 161 -0.60 -5.57 -16.03
CA LEU A 161 -2.06 -5.67 -16.21
C LEU A 161 -2.52 -7.12 -16.39
N ALA A 162 -1.78 -7.93 -17.15
CA ALA A 162 -2.05 -9.34 -17.36
C ALA A 162 -1.92 -10.11 -16.03
N ALA A 163 -0.87 -9.84 -15.25
CA ALA A 163 -0.68 -10.44 -13.93
C ALA A 163 -1.88 -10.18 -13.01
N PHE A 164 -2.37 -8.95 -12.91
CA PHE A 164 -3.58 -8.62 -12.14
C PHE A 164 -4.81 -9.41 -12.59
N ARG A 165 -4.94 -9.68 -13.90
CA ARG A 165 -6.04 -10.49 -14.45
C ARG A 165 -5.86 -11.99 -14.21
N PHE A 166 -4.62 -12.47 -14.11
CA PHE A 166 -4.33 -13.89 -13.89
C PHE A 166 -4.47 -14.32 -12.43
N VAL A 167 -4.26 -13.42 -11.45
CA VAL A 167 -4.45 -13.71 -10.02
C VAL A 167 -5.78 -14.41 -9.70
N PRO A 168 -6.96 -13.85 -10.06
CA PRO A 168 -8.23 -14.50 -9.75
C PRO A 168 -8.39 -15.86 -10.45
N ARG A 169 -7.86 -15.98 -11.68
CA ARG A 169 -7.86 -17.24 -12.43
C ARG A 169 -7.05 -18.33 -11.73
N PHE A 170 -5.83 -18.03 -11.30
CA PHE A 170 -4.99 -19.00 -10.60
C PHE A 170 -5.53 -19.34 -9.21
N GLY A 171 -6.25 -18.42 -8.57
CA GLY A 171 -7.03 -18.72 -7.37
C GLY A 171 -8.08 -19.81 -7.62
N TYR A 172 -8.81 -19.72 -8.74
CA TYR A 172 -9.77 -20.75 -9.14
C TYR A 172 -9.08 -22.08 -9.52
N GLU A 173 -8.00 -22.04 -10.31
CA GLU A 173 -7.24 -23.24 -10.68
C GLU A 173 -6.66 -23.96 -9.45
N LEU A 174 -6.16 -23.21 -8.47
CA LEU A 174 -5.69 -23.76 -7.19
C LEU A 174 -6.82 -24.48 -6.43
N GLU A 175 -8.03 -23.92 -6.43
CA GLU A 175 -9.18 -24.56 -5.78
C GLU A 175 -9.54 -25.87 -6.49
N VAL A 176 -9.60 -25.89 -7.82
CA VAL A 176 -9.83 -27.11 -8.60
C VAL A 176 -8.76 -28.18 -8.30
N ILE A 177 -7.49 -27.79 -8.23
CA ILE A 177 -6.38 -28.70 -7.88
C ILE A 177 -6.59 -29.27 -6.47
N ARG A 178 -6.93 -28.44 -5.48
CA ARG A 178 -7.22 -28.89 -4.11
C ARG A 178 -8.37 -29.89 -4.07
N GLN A 179 -9.45 -29.63 -4.81
CA GLN A 179 -10.60 -30.53 -4.92
C GLN A 179 -10.21 -31.86 -5.54
N ALA A 180 -9.47 -31.86 -6.65
CA ALA A 180 -9.01 -33.07 -7.31
C ALA A 180 -8.11 -33.92 -6.39
N HIS A 181 -7.20 -33.27 -5.66
CA HIS A 181 -6.34 -33.93 -4.67
C HIS A 181 -7.12 -34.55 -3.51
N ARG A 182 -8.20 -33.90 -3.08
CA ARG A 182 -9.11 -34.42 -2.03
C ARG A 182 -9.84 -35.68 -2.51
N VAL A 183 -10.34 -35.68 -3.74
CA VAL A 183 -10.98 -36.86 -4.36
C VAL A 183 -10.00 -38.03 -4.52
N ARG A 184 -8.74 -37.76 -4.88
CA ARG A 184 -7.68 -38.78 -4.98
C ARG A 184 -7.21 -39.33 -3.63
N GLY A 185 -7.84 -38.92 -2.53
CA GLY A 185 -7.49 -39.40 -1.20
C GLY A 185 -6.14 -38.91 -0.68
N SER A 186 -5.56 -37.84 -1.25
CA SER A 186 -4.28 -37.27 -0.80
C SER A 186 -4.42 -36.48 0.52
N HIS A 187 -4.82 -37.19 1.57
CA HIS A 187 -4.79 -36.74 2.95
C HIS A 187 -3.35 -36.89 3.44
N GLY A 188 -2.48 -35.98 3.03
CA GLY A 188 -1.05 -36.03 3.35
C GLY A 188 -0.76 -35.78 4.84
N GLY A 189 -1.29 -36.61 5.75
CA GLY A 189 -1.09 -36.57 7.20
C GLY A 189 -1.63 -35.33 7.92
N ARG A 190 -1.50 -35.32 9.25
CA ARG A 190 -1.70 -34.12 10.09
C ARG A 190 -0.33 -33.61 10.54
N GLY A 191 -0.17 -32.29 10.69
CA GLY A 191 1.07 -31.65 11.14
C GLY A 191 1.75 -30.74 10.10
N PRO A 192 2.82 -30.02 10.50
CA PRO A 192 3.47 -29.00 9.68
C PRO A 192 4.18 -29.56 8.45
N ILE A 193 4.92 -30.67 8.60
CA ILE A 193 5.63 -31.34 7.48
C ILE A 193 4.65 -31.85 6.43
N ALA A 194 3.56 -32.46 6.91
CA ALA A 194 2.41 -32.89 6.14
C ALA A 194 1.78 -31.73 5.33
N ALA A 195 1.65 -30.55 5.93
CA ALA A 195 1.15 -29.36 5.25
C ALA A 195 2.09 -28.89 4.13
N VAL A 196 3.39 -28.84 4.39
CA VAL A 196 4.40 -28.47 3.36
C VAL A 196 4.34 -29.44 2.18
N ARG A 197 4.29 -30.75 2.43
CA ARG A 197 4.21 -31.76 1.35
C ARG A 197 2.94 -31.60 0.51
N ARG A 198 1.79 -31.26 1.12
CA ARG A 198 0.56 -30.94 0.37
C ARG A 198 0.73 -29.70 -0.50
N TRP A 199 1.33 -28.65 0.03
CA TRP A 199 1.59 -27.42 -0.72
C TRP A 199 2.48 -27.65 -1.94
N VAL A 200 3.56 -28.42 -1.79
CA VAL A 200 4.41 -28.82 -2.91
C VAL A 200 3.59 -29.56 -3.97
N GLY A 201 2.70 -30.48 -3.55
CA GLY A 201 1.80 -31.19 -4.46
C GLY A 201 0.83 -30.29 -5.23
N TYR A 202 0.43 -29.14 -4.69
CA TYR A 202 -0.44 -28.17 -5.38
C TYR A 202 0.33 -27.20 -6.28
N ILE A 203 1.54 -26.80 -5.87
CA ILE A 203 2.35 -25.81 -6.57
C ILE A 203 2.80 -26.33 -7.93
N VAL A 204 3.30 -27.56 -8.02
CA VAL A 204 3.78 -28.13 -9.28
C VAL A 204 2.71 -28.12 -10.39
N PRO A 205 1.49 -28.67 -10.20
CA PRO A 205 0.46 -28.63 -11.23
C PRO A 205 -0.02 -27.20 -11.52
N LEU A 206 -0.07 -26.33 -10.52
CA LEU A 206 -0.45 -24.92 -10.70
C LEU A 206 0.57 -24.19 -11.58
N LEU A 207 1.87 -24.35 -11.32
CA LEU A 207 2.94 -23.76 -12.13
C LEU A 207 2.91 -24.29 -13.56
N ALA A 208 2.75 -25.61 -13.74
CA ALA A 208 2.60 -26.20 -15.06
C ALA A 208 1.38 -25.63 -15.81
N GLY A 209 0.26 -25.42 -15.10
CA GLY A 209 -0.93 -24.75 -15.62
C GLY A 209 -0.67 -23.30 -16.02
N ALA A 210 0.06 -22.56 -15.18
CA ALA A 210 0.43 -21.18 -15.39
C ALA A 210 1.35 -21.01 -16.62
N ILE A 211 2.34 -21.88 -16.82
CA ILE A 211 3.22 -21.87 -17.99
C ILE A 211 2.41 -22.11 -19.27
N ARG A 212 1.59 -23.16 -19.31
CA ARG A 212 0.70 -23.42 -20.46
C ARG A 212 -0.31 -22.29 -20.71
N HIS A 213 -0.72 -21.58 -19.66
CA HIS A 213 -1.58 -20.42 -19.83
C HIS A 213 -0.80 -19.25 -20.44
N ALA A 214 0.40 -18.96 -19.94
CA ALA A 214 1.27 -17.91 -20.43
C ALA A 214 1.64 -18.12 -21.90
N GLU A 215 2.03 -19.34 -22.30
CA GLU A 215 2.31 -19.70 -23.70
C GLU A 215 1.12 -19.43 -24.62
N ARG A 216 -0.09 -19.87 -24.23
CA ARG A 216 -1.31 -19.60 -25.00
C ARG A 216 -1.63 -18.12 -25.11
N VAL A 217 -1.38 -17.34 -24.06
CA VAL A 217 -1.57 -15.89 -24.11
C VAL A 217 -0.53 -15.23 -25.00
N ALA A 218 0.74 -15.65 -24.92
CA ALA A 218 1.81 -15.14 -25.76
C ALA A 218 1.51 -15.38 -27.25
N LEU A 219 1.19 -16.62 -27.65
CA LEU A 219 0.80 -16.96 -29.01
C LEU A 219 -0.41 -16.13 -29.49
N ALA A 220 -1.41 -15.93 -28.63
CA ALA A 220 -2.57 -15.10 -28.96
C ALA A 220 -2.23 -13.60 -29.07
N MET A 221 -1.21 -13.13 -28.35
CA MET A 221 -0.70 -11.76 -28.43
C MET A 221 0.10 -11.55 -29.72
N ASP A 222 0.95 -12.50 -30.10
CA ASP A 222 1.70 -12.50 -31.35
C ASP A 222 0.78 -12.53 -32.57
N ALA A 223 -0.25 -13.38 -32.54
CA ALA A 223 -1.28 -13.43 -33.58
C ALA A 223 -2.08 -12.12 -33.73
N ARG A 224 -2.12 -11.28 -32.68
CA ARG A 224 -2.72 -9.94 -32.70
C ARG A 224 -1.71 -8.83 -32.95
N ALA A 225 -0.50 -9.19 -33.39
CA ALA A 225 0.61 -8.27 -33.64
C ALA A 225 0.94 -7.37 -32.43
N PHE A 226 0.78 -7.87 -31.20
CA PHE A 226 1.19 -7.13 -30.01
C PHE A 226 2.70 -6.91 -30.06
N GLY A 227 3.13 -5.65 -30.01
CA GLY A 227 4.54 -5.35 -30.19
C GLY A 227 4.94 -4.82 -31.56
N ALA A 228 4.07 -4.88 -32.57
CA ALA A 228 4.43 -4.52 -33.94
C ALA A 228 4.84 -3.05 -34.10
N HIS A 229 4.37 -2.17 -33.20
CA HIS A 229 4.71 -0.74 -33.20
C HIS A 229 5.42 -0.32 -31.91
N PRO A 230 6.31 0.70 -31.97
CA PRO A 230 6.92 1.29 -30.78
C PRO A 230 5.89 1.89 -29.82
N ASP A 231 4.83 2.47 -30.38
CA ASP A 231 3.76 3.12 -29.64
C ASP A 231 2.43 2.39 -29.81
N ARG A 232 1.54 2.56 -28.83
CA ARG A 232 0.21 1.95 -28.81
C ARG A 232 -0.85 2.95 -28.37
N THR A 233 -1.99 2.93 -29.05
CA THR A 233 -3.19 3.64 -28.61
C THR A 233 -3.84 2.93 -27.42
N GLU A 234 -4.01 3.65 -26.32
CA GLU A 234 -4.62 3.14 -25.09
C GLU A 234 -6.14 3.29 -25.10
N ARG A 235 -6.87 2.18 -24.87
CA ARG A 235 -8.35 2.20 -24.83
C ARG A 235 -8.90 2.85 -23.56
N HIS A 236 -8.20 2.73 -22.44
CA HIS A 236 -8.65 3.25 -21.15
C HIS A 236 -7.69 4.34 -20.68
N LEU A 237 -8.14 5.58 -20.79
CA LEU A 237 -7.35 6.75 -20.41
C LEU A 237 -7.52 7.05 -18.91
N VAL A 238 -6.41 7.36 -18.25
CA VAL A 238 -6.34 7.87 -16.88
C VAL A 238 -5.70 9.25 -16.98
N PRO A 239 -6.44 10.27 -17.46
CA PRO A 239 -5.86 11.58 -17.73
C PRO A 239 -5.40 12.24 -16.43
N PHE A 240 -4.28 12.97 -16.52
CA PHE A 240 -3.85 13.86 -15.46
C PHE A 240 -4.55 15.21 -15.66
N ARG A 241 -5.37 15.62 -14.69
CA ARG A 241 -6.24 16.80 -14.75
C ARG A 241 -5.79 17.87 -13.76
N SER A 242 -6.30 19.09 -13.92
CA SER A 242 -6.02 20.22 -13.01
C SER A 242 -6.34 19.90 -11.54
N ARG A 243 -7.41 19.16 -11.26
CA ARG A 243 -7.74 18.68 -9.90
C ARG A 243 -6.62 17.85 -9.24
N ASP A 244 -5.83 17.14 -10.03
CA ASP A 244 -4.74 16.31 -9.54
C ASP A 244 -3.56 17.19 -9.11
N VAL A 245 -3.29 18.26 -9.87
CA VAL A 245 -2.32 19.30 -9.50
C VAL A 245 -2.75 20.02 -8.23
N VAL A 246 -4.01 20.44 -8.14
CA VAL A 246 -4.56 21.11 -6.94
C VAL A 246 -4.44 20.21 -5.72
N PHE A 247 -4.75 18.91 -5.86
CA PHE A 247 -4.58 17.94 -4.78
C PHE A 247 -3.13 17.83 -4.31
N ILE A 248 -2.17 17.70 -5.23
CA ILE A 248 -0.74 17.64 -4.90
C ILE A 248 -0.31 18.91 -4.18
N LEU A 249 -0.58 20.09 -4.74
CA LEU A 249 -0.15 21.36 -4.17
C LEU A 249 -0.78 21.61 -2.80
N ALA A 250 -2.08 21.38 -2.65
CA ALA A 250 -2.76 21.53 -1.37
C ALA A 250 -2.16 20.60 -0.31
N PHE A 251 -1.90 19.34 -0.67
CA PHE A 251 -1.28 18.37 0.24
C PHE A 251 0.14 18.79 0.65
N LEU A 252 0.95 19.26 -0.31
CA LEU A 252 2.31 19.74 -0.06
C LEU A 252 2.32 20.98 0.83
N ILE A 253 1.44 21.95 0.59
CA ILE A 253 1.31 23.16 1.41
C ILE A 253 0.92 22.79 2.85
N VAL A 254 -0.07 21.93 3.03
CA VAL A 254 -0.48 21.48 4.37
C VAL A 254 0.64 20.72 5.06
N SER A 255 1.32 19.82 4.34
CA SER A 255 2.46 19.06 4.88
C SER A 255 3.60 19.98 5.30
N ALA A 256 3.95 20.97 4.48
CA ALA A 256 4.96 21.97 4.81
C ALA A 256 4.56 22.83 6.01
N GLY A 257 3.28 23.21 6.11
CA GLY A 257 2.74 23.91 7.27
C GLY A 257 2.84 23.09 8.57
N VAL A 258 2.52 21.79 8.52
CA VAL A 258 2.69 20.89 9.67
C VAL A 258 4.16 20.83 10.09
N PHE A 259 5.07 20.57 9.15
CA PHE A 259 6.50 20.50 9.43
C PHE A 259 7.07 21.82 9.99
N ALA A 260 6.62 22.97 9.48
CA ALA A 260 7.04 24.28 9.99
C ALA A 260 6.50 24.55 11.40
N ALA A 261 5.25 24.19 11.68
CA ALA A 261 4.61 24.40 12.97
C ALA A 261 5.17 23.51 14.08
N THR A 262 5.68 22.32 13.75
CA THR A 262 6.25 21.37 14.71
C THR A 262 7.78 21.42 14.79
N PHE A 263 8.41 22.44 14.20
CA PHE A 263 9.85 22.65 14.34
C PHE A 263 10.20 23.10 15.77
N PRO A 264 11.24 22.55 16.44
CA PRO A 264 12.27 21.64 15.94
C PRO A 264 11.88 20.14 15.99
N TRP A 265 12.25 19.37 14.96
CA TRP A 265 11.95 17.93 14.84
C TRP A 265 12.85 17.02 15.69
N ILE A 266 13.35 17.55 16.81
CA ILE A 266 14.29 16.91 17.71
C ILE A 266 13.58 16.71 19.05
N LEU A 267 13.89 15.60 19.72
CA LEU A 267 13.47 15.38 21.10
C LEU A 267 14.19 16.41 21.98
N ALA A 268 13.44 17.33 22.59
CA ALA A 268 13.95 18.18 23.64
C ALA A 268 14.27 17.32 24.89
#